data_AF-A0A813U3T1-F1
#
_entry.id   AF-A0A813U3T1-F1
#
_cell.length_a   1.000
_cell.length_b   1.000
_cell.length_c   1.000
_cell.angle_alpha   90.00
_cell.angle_beta   90.00
_cell.angle_gamma   90.00
#
_symmetry.space_group_name_H-M   'P 1'
#
loop_
_entity.id
_entity.type
_entity.pdbx_description
1 polymer ?
#
loop_
_entity_poly.entity_id
_entity_poly.type
_entity_poly.pdbx_seq_one_letter_code
_entity_poly.pdbx_strand_id
1 'polypeptide(L)'
;MASYDANTDMVRAMCAAAWIMFFLIFKNIVLLSILAFQRRKNAIYKIPEDVNTFGAGQQQQVVDDWSLAGRIQRVLANDTEYMPYFLALLVFTFCAMNLTSQYSQHFLARVLVYGISFTVGRYIHTIGYLIGNTYGRILGFLITVIVLFVTSLDHVYYITKGLHNLKPNP
;
A
#
# COMPACT_ATOMS: atom_id res chain seq x y z
N MET A 1 16.34 -31.06 10.02
CA MET A 1 15.52 -30.17 10.88
C MET A 1 15.52 -28.72 10.40
N ALA A 2 16.67 -28.11 10.05
CA ALA A 2 16.72 -26.69 9.62
C ALA A 2 15.90 -26.31 8.35
N SER A 3 15.65 -27.24 7.42
CA SER A 3 14.86 -26.98 6.20
C SER A 3 13.35 -26.94 6.44
N TYR A 4 12.85 -27.60 7.50
CA TYR A 4 11.43 -27.61 7.84
C TYR A 4 10.98 -26.24 8.39
N ASP A 5 11.86 -25.55 9.11
CA ASP A 5 11.57 -24.24 9.71
C ASP A 5 11.52 -23.12 8.66
N ALA A 6 12.40 -23.14 7.65
CA ALA A 6 12.44 -22.11 6.59
C ALA A 6 11.21 -22.12 5.69
N ASN A 7 10.75 -23.31 5.27
CA ASN A 7 9.54 -23.45 4.47
C ASN A 7 8.29 -23.00 5.25
N THR A 8 8.22 -23.35 6.53
CA THR A 8 7.11 -22.94 7.40
C THR A 8 7.09 -21.41 7.60
N ASP A 9 8.25 -20.79 7.81
CA ASP A 9 8.37 -19.33 7.94
C ASP A 9 7.97 -18.61 6.64
N MET A 10 8.37 -19.13 5.48
CA MET A 10 7.98 -18.61 4.17
C MET A 10 6.45 -18.67 3.96
N VAL A 11 5.81 -19.81 4.24
CA VAL A 11 4.35 -19.95 4.10
C VAL A 11 3.64 -18.97 5.02
N ARG A 12 4.09 -18.81 6.27
CA ARG A 12 3.54 -17.82 7.20
C ARG A 12 3.72 -16.39 6.69
N ALA A 13 4.88 -16.07 6.12
CA ALA A 13 5.15 -14.77 5.53
C ALA A 13 4.24 -14.48 4.32
N MET A 14 3.98 -15.47 3.47
CA MET A 14 3.03 -15.34 2.36
C MET A 14 1.60 -15.10 2.86
N CYS A 15 1.17 -15.83 3.89
CA CYS A 15 -0.14 -15.58 4.52
C CYS A 15 -0.23 -14.17 5.11
N ALA A 16 0.82 -13.71 5.81
CA ALA A 16 0.87 -12.35 6.35
C ALA A 16 0.80 -11.30 5.23
N ALA A 17 1.56 -11.49 4.16
CA ALA A 17 1.53 -10.62 2.97
C ALA A 17 0.12 -10.56 2.37
N ALA A 18 -0.57 -11.68 2.23
CA ALA A 18 -1.95 -11.72 1.74
C ALA A 18 -2.91 -10.91 2.60
N TRP A 19 -2.80 -10.99 3.93
CA TRP A 19 -3.59 -10.17 4.85
C TRP A 19 -3.27 -8.69 4.73
N ILE A 20 -2.00 -8.31 4.62
CA ILE A 20 -1.58 -6.91 4.42
C ILE A 20 -2.19 -6.36 3.12
N MET A 21 -2.08 -7.11 2.02
CA MET A 21 -2.68 -6.74 0.73
C MET A 21 -4.20 -6.58 0.85
N PHE A 22 -4.87 -7.52 1.51
CA PHE A 22 -6.30 -7.45 1.74
C PHE A 22 -6.70 -6.15 2.45
N PHE A 23 -6.04 -5.78 3.56
CA PHE A 23 -6.39 -4.55 4.29
C PHE A 23 -6.15 -3.28 3.47
N LEU A 24 -5.04 -3.21 2.74
CA LEU A 24 -4.73 -2.05 1.88
C LEU A 24 -5.76 -1.87 0.76
N ILE A 25 -6.13 -2.97 0.09
CA ILE A 25 -7.13 -2.96 -1.00
C ILE A 25 -8.52 -2.67 -0.43
N PHE A 26 -8.89 -3.32 0.68
CA PHE A 26 -10.19 -3.15 1.32
C PHE A 26 -10.42 -1.69 1.72
N LYS A 27 -9.40 -1.01 2.29
CA LYS A 27 -9.46 0.44 2.55
C LYS A 27 -9.83 1.23 1.30
N ASN A 28 -9.21 0.94 0.15
CA ASN A 28 -9.50 1.65 -1.10
C ASN A 28 -10.91 1.37 -1.62
N ILE A 29 -11.41 0.14 -1.48
CA ILE A 29 -12.79 -0.22 -1.83
C ILE A 29 -13.79 0.57 -0.97
N VAL A 30 -13.51 0.71 0.33
CA VAL A 30 -14.34 1.52 1.24
C VAL A 30 -14.31 2.99 0.81
N LEU A 31 -13.14 3.55 0.51
CA LEU A 31 -13.01 4.94 0.02
C LEU A 31 -13.76 5.18 -1.30
N LEU A 32 -13.67 4.24 -2.25
CA LEU A 32 -14.40 4.32 -3.53
C LEU A 32 -15.90 4.28 -3.31
N SER A 33 -16.38 3.41 -2.41
CA SER A 33 -17.80 3.34 -2.04
C SER A 33 -18.29 4.66 -1.42
N ILE A 34 -17.53 5.24 -0.51
CA ILE A 34 -17.85 6.55 0.10
C ILE A 34 -17.83 7.65 -0.96
N LEU A 35 -16.85 7.65 -1.86
CA LEU A 35 -16.76 8.63 -2.94
C LEU A 35 -17.96 8.55 -3.88
N ALA A 36 -18.37 7.35 -4.28
CA ALA A 36 -19.55 7.14 -5.13
C ALA A 36 -20.82 7.67 -4.45
N PHE A 37 -20.98 7.40 -3.15
CA PHE A 37 -22.09 7.94 -2.37
C PHE A 37 -22.06 9.48 -2.29
N GLN A 38 -20.90 10.07 -2.02
CA GLN A 38 -20.74 11.53 -1.96
C GLN A 38 -21.00 12.20 -3.31
N ARG A 39 -20.62 11.55 -4.41
CA ARG A 39 -20.92 12.05 -5.77
C ARG A 39 -22.41 12.10 -6.04
N ARG A 40 -23.11 11.01 -5.71
CA ARG A 40 -24.57 10.94 -5.88
C ARG A 40 -25.31 11.93 -4.98
N LYS A 41 -24.89 12.08 -3.72
CA LYS A 41 -25.54 12.98 -2.75
C LYS A 41 -25.39 14.45 -3.15
N ASN A 42 -24.22 14.85 -3.66
CA ASN A 42 -23.91 16.26 -3.94
C ASN A 42 -23.96 16.61 -5.44
N ALA A 43 -24.55 15.74 -6.28
CA ALA A 43 -24.64 15.92 -7.73
C ALA A 43 -23.28 16.18 -8.42
N ILE A 44 -22.21 15.56 -7.92
CA ILE A 44 -20.84 15.73 -8.42
C ILE A 44 -20.57 14.66 -9.48
N TYR A 45 -20.76 15.02 -10.74
CA TYR A 45 -20.51 14.14 -11.87
C TYR A 45 -19.44 14.75 -12.78
N LYS A 46 -18.47 13.93 -13.22
CA LYS A 46 -17.44 14.36 -14.20
C LYS A 46 -17.83 14.05 -15.64
N ILE A 47 -18.67 13.03 -15.81
CA ILE A 47 -19.04 12.45 -17.10
C ILE A 47 -20.41 13.02 -17.49
N PRO A 48 -20.57 13.65 -18.67
CA PRO A 48 -21.82 14.29 -19.06
C PRO A 48 -22.99 13.29 -19.19
N GLU A 49 -22.71 12.03 -19.54
CA GLU A 49 -23.70 10.95 -19.56
C GLU A 49 -24.31 10.74 -18.16
N ASP A 50 -23.49 10.72 -17.10
CA ASP A 50 -23.95 10.59 -15.72
C ASP A 50 -24.77 11.80 -15.27
N VAL A 51 -24.45 13.00 -15.76
CA VAL A 51 -25.20 14.23 -15.48
C VAL A 51 -26.61 14.12 -16.06
N ASN A 52 -26.72 13.63 -17.29
CA ASN A 52 -28.01 13.49 -17.96
C ASN A 52 -28.87 12.41 -17.30
N THR A 53 -28.27 11.31 -16.84
CA THR A 53 -29.00 10.21 -16.20
C THR A 53 -29.35 10.48 -14.74
N PHE A 54 -28.43 11.06 -13.96
CA PHE A 54 -28.55 11.18 -12.51
C PHE A 54 -28.63 12.62 -11.99
N GLY A 55 -28.33 13.62 -12.83
CA GLY A 55 -28.28 15.03 -12.48
C GLY A 55 -29.46 15.86 -12.99
N ALA A 56 -30.47 15.25 -13.62
CA ALA A 56 -31.65 15.95 -14.14
C ALA A 56 -32.31 16.79 -13.03
N GLY A 57 -32.21 18.12 -13.14
CA GLY A 57 -32.79 19.08 -12.20
C GLY A 57 -31.90 19.49 -11.01
N GLN A 58 -30.67 18.98 -10.89
CA GLN A 58 -29.72 19.41 -9.85
C GLN A 58 -28.66 20.36 -10.43
N GLN A 59 -28.39 21.47 -9.73
CA GLN A 59 -27.23 22.32 -10.05
C GLN A 59 -25.95 21.54 -9.75
N GLN A 60 -25.10 21.38 -10.75
CA GLN A 60 -23.78 20.79 -10.56
C GLN A 60 -22.98 21.61 -9.56
N GLN A 61 -22.56 20.99 -8.46
CA GLN A 61 -21.58 21.59 -7.58
C GLN A 61 -20.19 21.37 -8.15
N VAL A 62 -19.44 22.47 -8.32
CA VAL A 62 -18.01 22.39 -8.60
C VAL A 62 -17.35 21.68 -7.43
N VAL A 63 -16.53 20.67 -7.73
CA VAL A 63 -15.77 19.96 -6.70
C VAL A 63 -14.77 20.92 -6.09
N ASP A 64 -15.08 21.40 -4.88
CA ASP A 64 -14.07 22.04 -4.06
C ASP A 64 -13.03 20.97 -3.69
N ASP A 65 -11.76 21.31 -3.91
CA ASP A 65 -10.61 20.49 -3.52
C ASP A 65 -10.61 20.15 -2.03
N TRP A 66 -11.22 21.01 -1.22
CA TRP A 66 -11.36 20.81 0.21
C TRP A 66 -12.64 20.09 0.62
N SER A 67 -13.53 19.77 -0.32
CA SER A 67 -14.67 18.88 -0.08
C SER A 67 -14.20 17.47 0.29
N LEU A 68 -15.05 16.71 0.98
CA LEU A 68 -14.75 15.32 1.29
C LEU A 68 -14.49 14.48 0.02
N ALA A 69 -15.24 14.72 -1.05
CA ALA A 69 -15.05 14.04 -2.32
C ALA A 69 -13.70 14.37 -2.97
N GLY A 70 -13.27 15.64 -2.92
CA GLY A 70 -11.94 16.08 -3.37
C GLY A 70 -10.82 15.43 -2.56
N ARG A 71 -10.94 15.42 -1.23
CA ARG A 71 -9.98 14.77 -0.32
C ARG A 71 -9.85 13.27 -0.57
N ILE A 72 -10.96 12.55 -0.75
CA ILE A 72 -10.94 11.12 -1.05
C ILE A 72 -10.24 10.86 -2.39
N GLN A 73 -10.50 11.68 -3.43
CA GLN A 73 -9.82 11.54 -4.72
C GLN A 73 -8.29 11.69 -4.58
N ARG A 74 -7.82 12.66 -3.78
CA ARG A 74 -6.39 12.84 -3.51
C ARG A 74 -5.78 11.67 -2.75
N VAL A 75 -6.50 11.11 -1.78
CA VAL A 75 -6.06 9.90 -1.07
C VAL A 75 -5.92 8.73 -2.03
N LEU A 76 -6.93 8.48 -2.86
CA LEU A 76 -6.93 7.40 -3.83
C LEU A 76 -5.80 7.57 -4.86
N ALA A 77 -5.60 8.78 -5.39
CA ALA A 77 -4.48 9.07 -6.30
C ALA A 77 -3.12 8.78 -5.64
N ASN A 78 -2.95 9.21 -4.39
CA ASN A 78 -1.73 8.91 -3.63
C ASN A 78 -1.59 7.40 -3.36
N ASP A 79 -2.67 6.68 -3.03
CA ASP A 79 -2.64 5.22 -2.90
C ASP A 79 -2.25 4.54 -4.22
N THR A 80 -2.69 5.04 -5.37
CA THR A 80 -2.30 4.54 -6.70
C THR A 80 -0.82 4.77 -7.00
N GLU A 81 -0.20 5.81 -6.45
CA GLU A 81 1.25 6.03 -6.58
C GLU A 81 2.03 5.07 -5.68
N TYR A 82 1.79 5.05 -4.36
CA TYR A 82 2.68 4.38 -3.41
C TYR A 82 2.39 2.89 -3.19
N MET A 83 1.12 2.47 -3.31
CA MET A 83 0.75 1.08 -3.05
C MET A 83 1.34 0.10 -4.06
N PRO A 84 1.33 0.36 -5.39
CA PRO A 84 1.96 -0.54 -6.35
C PRO A 84 3.46 -0.72 -6.11
N TYR A 85 4.19 0.34 -5.72
CA TYR A 85 5.60 0.21 -5.36
C TYR A 85 5.82 -0.72 -4.16
N PHE A 86 5.00 -0.58 -3.11
CA PHE A 86 5.09 -1.46 -1.95
C PHE A 86 4.74 -2.91 -2.29
N LEU A 87 3.67 -3.14 -3.07
CA LEU A 87 3.27 -4.48 -3.49
C LEU A 87 4.36 -5.13 -4.37
N ALA A 88 4.97 -4.37 -5.27
CA ALA A 88 6.09 -4.84 -6.07
C ALA A 88 7.27 -5.24 -5.17
N LEU A 89 7.68 -4.37 -4.24
CA LEU A 89 8.74 -4.68 -3.28
C LEU A 89 8.41 -5.92 -2.44
N LEU A 90 7.16 -6.07 -2.00
CA LEU A 90 6.71 -7.23 -1.24
C LEU A 90 6.78 -8.53 -2.06
N VAL A 91 6.51 -8.48 -3.37
CA VAL A 91 6.71 -9.64 -4.27
C VAL A 91 8.20 -9.92 -4.48
N PHE A 92 8.99 -8.87 -4.72
CA PHE A 92 10.45 -8.98 -4.84
C PHE A 92 11.10 -9.56 -3.59
N THR A 93 10.50 -9.39 -2.43
CA THR A 93 10.92 -9.98 -1.15
C THR A 93 11.00 -11.49 -1.33
N PHE A 94 9.93 -12.13 -1.82
CA PHE A 94 9.90 -13.56 -2.04
C PHE A 94 10.80 -14.02 -3.20
N CYS A 95 10.97 -13.20 -4.26
CA CYS A 95 11.89 -13.52 -5.36
C CYS A 95 13.36 -13.50 -4.92
N ALA A 96 13.79 -12.46 -4.22
CA ALA A 96 15.14 -12.35 -3.69
C ALA A 96 15.43 -13.45 -2.65
N MET A 97 14.41 -13.86 -1.89
CA MET A 97 14.51 -14.90 -0.87
C MET A 97 14.79 -16.29 -1.42
N ASN A 98 14.24 -16.64 -2.58
CA ASN A 98 14.58 -17.89 -3.26
C ASN A 98 16.08 -17.98 -3.60
N LEU A 99 16.75 -16.85 -3.85
CA LEU A 99 18.18 -16.79 -4.15
C LEU A 99 19.07 -16.90 -2.89
N THR A 100 18.55 -16.56 -1.72
CA THR A 100 19.32 -16.51 -0.45
C THR A 100 18.93 -17.60 0.57
N SER A 101 18.05 -18.53 0.17
CA SER A 101 17.33 -19.51 1.00
C SER A 101 18.19 -20.31 2.00
N GLN A 102 19.51 -20.40 1.80
CA GLN A 102 20.39 -21.15 2.69
C GLN A 102 20.66 -20.51 4.08
N TYR A 103 20.37 -19.22 4.34
CA TYR A 103 20.99 -18.53 5.49
C TYR A 103 20.16 -17.62 6.42
N SER A 104 18.86 -17.34 6.21
CA SER A 104 18.14 -16.43 7.14
C SER A 104 16.66 -16.77 7.36
N GLN A 105 16.30 -17.13 8.60
CA GLN A 105 14.95 -17.55 9.04
C GLN A 105 14.11 -16.41 9.65
N HIS A 106 14.01 -15.26 8.97
CA HIS A 106 13.26 -14.11 9.51
C HIS A 106 12.31 -13.48 8.49
N PHE A 107 11.73 -14.28 7.60
CA PHE A 107 10.85 -13.81 6.53
C PHE A 107 9.55 -13.25 7.08
N LEU A 108 8.90 -13.98 7.99
CA LEU A 108 7.66 -13.52 8.61
C LEU A 108 7.86 -12.19 9.34
N ALA A 109 8.92 -12.09 10.14
CA ALA A 109 9.22 -10.88 10.90
C ALA A 109 9.40 -9.66 9.97
N ARG A 110 10.11 -9.81 8.86
CA ARG A 110 10.31 -8.74 7.86
C ARG A 110 8.99 -8.29 7.23
N VAL A 111 8.20 -9.25 6.73
CA VAL A 111 6.90 -8.96 6.13
C VAL A 111 5.97 -8.28 7.13
N LEU A 112 5.94 -8.73 8.39
CA LEU A 112 5.15 -8.09 9.43
C LEU A 112 5.64 -6.68 9.74
N VAL A 113 6.94 -6.47 9.95
CA VAL A 113 7.48 -5.14 10.28
C VAL A 113 7.24 -4.15 9.16
N TYR A 114 7.61 -4.49 7.92
CA TYR A 114 7.42 -3.59 6.78
C TYR A 114 5.94 -3.43 6.43
N GLY A 115 5.19 -4.52 6.37
CA GLY A 115 3.79 -4.53 6.01
C GLY A 115 2.88 -3.82 7.01
N ILE A 116 3.07 -4.05 8.30
CA ILE A 116 2.30 -3.35 9.34
C ILE A 116 2.68 -1.87 9.33
N SER A 117 3.97 -1.52 9.30
CA SER A 117 4.41 -0.12 9.29
C SER A 117 3.88 0.64 8.08
N PHE A 118 3.94 0.02 6.88
CA PHE A 118 3.37 0.59 5.67
C PHE A 118 1.86 0.78 5.81
N THR A 119 1.14 -0.27 6.23
CA THR A 119 -0.32 -0.22 6.40
C THR A 119 -0.72 0.88 7.38
N VAL A 120 -0.10 0.93 8.56
CA VAL A 120 -0.35 1.97 9.56
C VAL A 120 -0.07 3.36 8.98
N GLY A 121 1.05 3.54 8.26
CA GLY A 121 1.37 4.79 7.57
C GLY A 121 0.28 5.21 6.58
N ARG A 122 -0.22 4.28 5.75
CA ARG A 122 -1.31 4.54 4.80
C ARG A 122 -2.62 4.90 5.50
N TYR A 123 -2.98 4.23 6.59
CA TYR A 123 -4.19 4.54 7.35
C TYR A 123 -4.10 5.89 8.05
N ILE A 124 -2.98 6.21 8.70
CA ILE A 124 -2.73 7.54 9.31
C ILE A 124 -2.83 8.62 8.23
N HIS A 125 -2.21 8.41 7.07
CA HIS A 125 -2.26 9.34 5.95
C HIS A 125 -3.69 9.56 5.44
N THR A 126 -4.43 8.47 5.20
CA THR A 126 -5.83 8.52 4.76
C THR A 126 -6.71 9.24 5.77
N ILE A 127 -6.65 8.87 7.05
CA ILE A 127 -7.46 9.50 8.10
C ILE A 127 -7.12 10.99 8.18
N GLY A 128 -5.83 11.35 8.16
CA GLY A 128 -5.38 12.74 8.14
C GLY A 128 -5.97 13.53 6.98
N TYR A 129 -6.05 12.94 5.79
CA TYR A 129 -6.74 13.56 4.65
C TYR A 129 -8.23 13.73 4.88
N LEU A 130 -8.94 12.70 5.36
CA LEU A 130 -10.39 12.75 5.54
C LEU A 130 -10.78 13.83 6.56
N ILE A 131 -10.08 13.91 7.69
CA ILE A 131 -10.38 14.89 8.75
C ILE A 131 -9.76 16.27 8.48
N GLY A 132 -8.89 16.42 7.48
CA GLY A 132 -8.19 17.68 7.20
C GLY A 132 -7.02 17.98 8.14
N ASN A 133 -6.46 16.97 8.82
CA ASN A 133 -5.31 17.12 9.70
C ASN A 133 -4.00 17.07 8.90
N THR A 134 -3.31 18.21 8.80
CA THR A 134 -2.03 18.35 8.09
C THR A 134 -0.92 17.47 8.66
N TYR A 135 -0.75 17.43 9.99
CA TYR A 135 0.33 16.66 10.62
C TYR A 135 0.14 15.16 10.42
N GLY A 136 -1.10 14.66 10.51
CA GLY A 136 -1.41 13.26 10.22
C GLY A 136 -1.07 12.87 8.78
N ARG A 137 -1.37 13.74 7.80
CA ARG A 137 -0.98 13.54 6.40
C ARG A 137 0.54 13.43 6.25
N ILE A 138 1.28 14.41 6.77
CA ILE A 138 2.74 14.44 6.64
C ILE A 138 3.38 13.22 7.32
N LEU A 139 2.94 12.89 8.54
CA LEU A 139 3.46 11.76 9.30
C LEU A 139 3.22 10.43 8.57
N GLY A 140 2.00 10.19 8.11
CA GLY A 140 1.67 8.96 7.36
C GLY A 140 2.44 8.85 6.04
N PHE A 141 2.65 9.98 5.37
CA PHE A 141 3.48 10.06 4.16
C PHE A 141 4.94 9.70 4.48
N LEU A 142 5.54 10.31 5.50
CA LEU A 142 6.93 10.04 5.89
C LEU A 142 7.14 8.58 6.28
N ILE A 143 6.23 7.99 7.07
CA ILE A 143 6.28 6.55 7.40
C ILE A 143 6.28 5.71 6.12
N THR A 144 5.39 6.03 5.16
CA THR A 144 5.30 5.32 3.87
C THR A 144 6.63 5.36 3.12
N VAL A 145 7.22 6.56 2.98
CA VAL A 145 8.48 6.76 2.25
C VAL A 145 9.65 6.06 2.95
N ILE A 146 9.75 6.16 4.27
CA ILE A 146 10.79 5.50 5.05
C ILE A 146 10.70 3.99 4.89
N VAL A 147 9.50 3.41 4.98
CA VAL A 147 9.32 1.96 4.80
C VAL A 147 9.71 1.53 3.38
N LEU A 148 9.30 2.26 2.34
CA LEU A 148 9.71 1.97 0.97
C LEU A 148 11.23 2.02 0.79
N PHE A 149 11.88 3.05 1.34
CA PHE A 149 13.32 3.21 1.26
C PHE A 149 14.07 2.10 2.00
N VAL A 150 13.73 1.83 3.26
CA VAL A 150 14.35 0.78 4.08
C VAL A 150 14.14 -0.60 3.46
N THR A 151 12.91 -0.88 3.01
CA THR A 151 12.61 -2.15 2.33
C THR A 151 13.45 -2.29 1.06
N SER A 152 13.59 -1.22 0.26
CA SER A 152 14.41 -1.26 -0.96
C SER A 152 15.90 -1.53 -0.65
N LEU A 153 16.47 -0.87 0.37
CA LEU A 153 17.85 -1.12 0.80
C LEU A 153 18.05 -2.56 1.30
N ASP A 154 17.08 -3.07 2.06
CA ASP A 154 17.09 -4.46 2.53
C ASP A 154 17.12 -5.44 1.35
N HIS A 155 16.32 -5.22 0.31
CA HIS A 155 16.37 -6.05 -0.90
C HIS A 155 17.74 -6.03 -1.59
N VAL A 156 18.32 -4.83 -1.79
CA VAL A 156 19.64 -4.68 -2.41
C VAL A 156 20.68 -5.46 -1.60
N TYR A 157 20.69 -5.30 -0.28
CA TYR A 157 21.62 -6.00 0.60
C TYR A 157 21.52 -7.53 0.46
N TYR A 158 20.30 -8.09 0.49
CA TYR A 158 20.11 -9.54 0.39
C TYR A 158 20.46 -10.08 -1.00
N ILE A 159 20.10 -9.39 -2.07
CA ILE A 159 20.46 -9.79 -3.44
C ILE A 159 21.98 -9.77 -3.59
N THR A 160 22.66 -8.70 -3.17
CA THR A 160 24.13 -8.60 -3.24
C THR A 160 24.80 -9.70 -2.43
N LYS A 161 24.33 -9.98 -1.21
CA LYS A 161 24.86 -11.05 -0.36
C LYS A 161 24.62 -12.43 -0.99
N GLY A 162 23.45 -12.67 -1.57
CA GLY A 162 23.14 -13.90 -2.29
C GLY A 162 24.09 -14.13 -3.47
N LEU A 163 24.31 -13.11 -4.29
CA LEU A 163 25.24 -13.16 -5.42
C LEU A 163 26.69 -13.42 -4.99
N HIS A 164 27.13 -12.83 -3.87
CA HIS A 164 28.46 -13.09 -3.34
C HIS A 164 28.65 -14.56 -2.95
N ASN A 165 27.65 -15.17 -2.34
CA ASN A 165 27.70 -16.57 -1.91
C ASN A 165 27.63 -17.58 -3.08
N LEU A 166 27.18 -17.15 -4.26
CA LEU A 166 27.18 -17.97 -5.47
C LEU A 166 28.53 -18.00 -6.18
N LYS A 167 29.51 -17.16 -5.80
CA LYS A 167 30.85 -17.24 -6.37
C LYS A 167 31.52 -18.54 -5.90
N PRO A 168 32.02 -19.40 -6.82
CA PRO A 168 32.80 -20.56 -6.43
C PRO A 168 34.05 -20.11 -5.69
N ASN A 169 34.38 -20.76 -4.57
CA ASN A 169 35.65 -20.54 -3.89
C ASN A 169 36.80 -20.90 -4.87
N PRO A 170 37.79 -20.02 -5.04
CA PRO A 170 38.96 -20.31 -5.88
C PRO A 170 39.77 -21.48 -5.31
#